data_AF-A0A645HD14-F1
#
_entry.id   AF-A0A645HD14-F1
#
_cell.length_a   1.000
_cell.length_b   1.000
_cell.length_c   1.000
_cell.angle_alpha   90.00
_cell.angle_beta   90.00
_cell.angle_gamma   90.00
#
_symmetry.space_group_name_H-M   'P 1'
#
loop_
_entity.id
_entity.type
_entity.pdbx_description
1 polymer ?
#
loop_
_entity_poly.entity_id
_entity_poly.type
_entity_poly.pdbx_seq_one_letter_code
_entity_poly.pdbx_strand_id
1 'polypeptide(L)'
;MAKKDYAQRTVRTRMNVLNMIMVYAMCEGYIDTNPCDLVKIPKGLKKTKRELPEQDQINRVKNGLDCHFGLFAYFLLYTGLRRGEALAIEWKDIDFKNNLINVVWQR
;
A
#
# COMPACT_ATOMS: atom_id res chain seq x y z
N MET A 1 15.68 -21.29 -11.58
CA MET A 1 15.76 -21.04 -10.12
C MET A 1 15.75 -19.54 -9.89
N ALA A 2 14.69 -18.97 -9.29
CA ALA A 2 14.68 -17.55 -8.96
C ALA A 2 15.88 -17.25 -8.02
N LYS A 3 16.74 -16.30 -8.40
CA LYS A 3 17.83 -15.81 -7.54
C LYS A 3 17.27 -15.49 -6.16
N LYS A 4 17.89 -16.08 -5.13
CA LYS A 4 17.44 -16.13 -3.72
C LYS A 4 17.22 -14.76 -3.02
N ASP A 5 17.39 -13.64 -3.70
CA ASP A 5 17.32 -12.29 -3.09
C ASP A 5 15.99 -11.55 -3.25
N TYR A 6 15.05 -12.04 -4.06
CA TYR A 6 13.77 -11.34 -4.22
C TYR A 6 12.82 -11.57 -3.03
N ALA A 7 12.15 -10.49 -2.59
CA ALA A 7 11.05 -10.59 -1.63
C ALA A 7 9.85 -11.33 -2.24
N GLN A 8 9.14 -12.10 -1.41
CA GLN A 8 8.00 -12.90 -1.87
C GLN A 8 6.92 -12.03 -2.53
N ARG A 9 6.64 -10.86 -1.94
CA ARG A 9 5.67 -9.90 -2.47
C ARG A 9 6.03 -9.47 -3.88
N THR A 10 7.30 -9.16 -4.13
CA THR A 10 7.80 -8.74 -5.44
C THR A 10 7.57 -9.81 -6.50
N VAL A 11 7.93 -11.06 -6.21
CA VAL A 11 7.74 -12.17 -7.13
C VAL A 11 6.25 -12.39 -7.43
N ARG A 12 5.40 -12.36 -6.40
CA ARG A 12 3.95 -12.53 -6.56
C ARG A 12 3.32 -11.40 -7.37
N THR A 13 3.71 -10.14 -7.12
CA THR A 13 3.21 -9.01 -7.90
C THR A 13 3.59 -9.11 -9.37
N ARG A 14 4.85 -9.45 -9.67
CA ARG A 14 5.29 -9.66 -11.06
C ARG A 14 4.54 -10.81 -11.73
N MET A 15 4.35 -11.91 -11.00
CA MET A 15 3.59 -13.05 -11.48
C MET A 15 2.15 -12.67 -11.82
N ASN A 16 1.49 -11.88 -10.97
CA ASN A 16 0.13 -11.40 -11.23
C ASN A 16 0.08 -10.52 -12.49
N VAL A 17 1.05 -9.63 -12.69
CA VAL A 17 1.12 -8.78 -13.90
C VAL A 17 1.29 -9.62 -15.16
N LEU A 18 2.20 -10.58 -15.15
CA LEU A 18 2.39 -11.51 -16.27
C LEU A 18 1.11 -12.30 -16.54
N ASN A 19 0.44 -12.78 -15.49
CA ASN A 19 -0.82 -13.49 -15.62
C ASN A 19 -1.90 -12.63 -16.29
N MET A 20 -2.04 -11.36 -15.91
CA MET A 20 -3.00 -10.44 -16.54
C MET A 20 -2.69 -10.23 -18.03
N ILE A 21 -1.41 -10.10 -18.40
CA ILE A 21 -1.00 -9.94 -19.80
C ILE A 21 -1.35 -11.20 -20.61
N MET A 22 -1.08 -12.40 -20.07
CA MET A 22 -1.37 -13.65 -20.77
C MET A 22 -2.87 -13.93 -20.87
N VAL A 23 -3.64 -13.60 -19.83
CA VAL A 23 -5.12 -13.67 -19.88
C VAL A 23 -5.65 -12.73 -20.96
N TYR A 24 -5.14 -11.50 -21.05
CA TYR A 24 -5.49 -10.60 -22.14
C TYR A 24 -5.15 -11.22 -23.51
N ALA A 25 -3.95 -11.79 -23.66
CA ALA A 25 -3.54 -12.42 -24.91
C ALA A 25 -4.42 -13.62 -25.31
N MET A 26 -4.95 -14.37 -24.33
CA MET A 26 -5.94 -15.42 -24.59
C MET A 26 -7.28 -14.85 -25.03
N CYS A 27 -7.79 -13.81 -24.37
CA CYS A 27 -9.05 -13.17 -24.73
C CYS A 27 -9.04 -12.63 -26.16
N GLU A 28 -7.89 -12.10 -26.60
CA GLU A 28 -7.69 -11.62 -27.97
C GLU A 28 -7.36 -12.73 -28.98
N GLY A 29 -7.25 -13.99 -28.54
CA GLY A 29 -6.98 -15.14 -29.40
C GLY A 29 -5.55 -15.26 -29.91
N TYR A 30 -4.57 -14.57 -29.30
CA TYR A 30 -3.15 -14.71 -29.66
C TYR A 30 -2.54 -16.03 -29.18
N ILE A 31 -3.05 -16.57 -28.08
CA ILE A 31 -2.60 -17.84 -27.48
C ILE A 31 -3.81 -18.63 -26.97
N ASP A 32 -3.74 -19.96 -27.05
CA ASP A 32 -4.85 -20.83 -26.62
C ASP A 32 -4.84 -21.14 -25.12
N THR A 33 -3.68 -21.01 -24.47
CA THR A 33 -3.50 -21.38 -23.07
C THR A 33 -2.58 -20.41 -22.35
N ASN A 34 -2.78 -20.24 -21.05
CA ASN A 34 -2.00 -19.33 -20.23
C ASN A 34 -0.74 -20.04 -19.68
N PRO A 35 0.48 -19.66 -20.11
CA PRO A 35 1.71 -20.27 -19.62
C PRO A 35 1.96 -19.99 -18.13
N CYS A 36 1.32 -18.97 -17.55
CA CYS A 36 1.47 -18.60 -16.15
C CYS A 36 0.80 -19.58 -15.18
N ASP A 37 -0.23 -20.32 -15.61
CA ASP A 37 -1.02 -21.20 -14.72
C ASP A 37 -0.20 -22.37 -14.16
N LEU A 38 0.82 -22.81 -14.92
CA LEU A 38 1.70 -23.91 -14.53
C LEU A 38 2.87 -23.45 -13.65
N VAL A 39 3.08 -22.13 -13.50
CA VAL A 39 4.24 -21.58 -12.79
C VAL A 39 3.97 -21.51 -11.30
N LYS A 40 4.73 -22.30 -10.53
CA LYS A 40 4.69 -22.27 -9.07
C LYS A 40 5.70 -21.25 -8.52
N ILE A 41 5.23 -20.36 -7.66
CA ILE A 41 6.09 -19.42 -6.94
C ILE A 41 7.03 -20.21 -6.00
N PRO A 42 8.36 -19.96 -6.05
CA PRO A 42 9.31 -20.62 -5.17
C PRO A 42 8.97 -20.43 -3.68
N LYS A 43 9.13 -21.51 -2.91
CA LYS A 43 9.04 -21.47 -1.44
C LYS A 43 10.33 -20.86 -0.85
N GLY A 44 10.23 -20.33 0.38
CA GLY A 44 11.40 -19.78 1.10
C GLY A 44 11.83 -18.37 0.70
N LEU A 45 11.03 -17.64 -0.09
CA LEU A 45 11.29 -16.24 -0.40
C LEU A 45 11.18 -15.36 0.85
N LYS A 46 12.01 -14.31 0.92
CA LYS A 46 12.03 -13.37 2.04
C LYS A 46 10.66 -12.74 2.25
N LYS A 47 10.15 -12.84 3.48
CA LYS A 47 8.93 -12.17 3.93
C LYS A 47 9.33 -11.08 4.91
N THR A 48 8.81 -9.88 4.71
CA THR A 48 8.94 -8.79 5.67
C THR A 48 7.61 -8.67 6.40
N LYS A 49 7.62 -8.81 7.72
CA LYS A 49 6.47 -8.51 8.57
C LYS A 49 6.49 -7.03 8.93
N ARG A 50 5.32 -6.40 8.93
CA ARG A 50 5.16 -5.04 9.44
C ARG A 50 4.87 -5.17 10.93
N GLU A 51 5.78 -4.66 11.75
CA GLU A 51 5.58 -4.59 13.19
C GLU A 51 4.82 -3.31 13.55
N LEU A 52 4.15 -3.36 14.70
CA LEU A 52 3.55 -2.17 15.28
C LEU A 52 4.65 -1.21 15.74
N PRO A 53 4.42 0.11 15.68
CA PRO A 53 5.37 1.07 16.18
C PRO A 53 5.52 0.92 17.71
N GLU A 54 6.75 1.08 18.19
CA GLU A 54 7.04 1.10 19.62
C GLU A 54 6.54 2.40 20.26
N GLN A 55 6.37 2.39 21.59
CA GLN A 55 5.84 3.55 22.31
C GLN A 55 6.73 4.79 22.16
N ASP A 56 8.05 4.61 22.05
CA ASP A 56 9.00 5.70 21.84
C ASP A 56 8.82 6.34 20.44
N GLN A 57 8.59 5.52 19.40
CA GLN A 57 8.32 5.99 18.04
C GLN A 57 7.02 6.80 17.98
N ILE A 58 5.98 6.33 18.66
CA ILE A 58 4.72 7.07 18.82
C ILE A 58 4.97 8.41 19.51
N ASN A 59 5.75 8.42 20.60
CA ASN A 59 6.06 9.64 21.35
C ASN A 59 6.90 10.62 20.51
N ARG A 60 7.82 10.15 19.66
CA ARG A 60 8.57 11.00 18.72
C ARG A 60 7.64 11.72 17.75
N VAL A 61 6.63 11.03 17.21
CA VAL A 61 5.64 11.66 16.32
C VAL A 61 4.80 12.68 17.07
N LYS A 62 4.36 12.37 18.30
CA LYS A 62 3.57 13.29 19.14
C LYS A 62 4.32 14.57 19.49
N ASN A 63 5.60 14.46 19.84
CA ASN A 63 6.43 15.58 20.24
C ASN A 63 7.04 16.33 19.04
N GLY A 64 6.93 15.77 17.84
CA GLY A 64 7.52 16.31 16.62
C GLY A 64 6.63 17.28 15.85
N LEU A 65 5.63 17.92 16.47
CA LEU A 65 4.70 18.80 15.74
C LEU A 65 5.41 19.93 14.97
N ASP A 66 6.47 20.49 15.56
CA ASP A 66 7.26 21.58 14.97
C ASP A 66 8.27 21.12 13.92
N CYS A 67 8.44 19.81 13.71
CA CYS A 67 9.33 19.32 12.68
C CYS A 67 8.70 19.50 11.29
N HIS A 68 9.53 19.55 10.25
CA HIS A 68 9.03 19.56 8.88
C HIS A 68 8.12 18.34 8.65
N PHE A 69 6.88 18.58 8.24
CA PHE A 69 5.83 17.55 8.09
C PHE A 69 5.32 16.89 9.40
N GLY A 70 5.66 17.45 10.56
CA GLY A 70 5.29 16.94 11.89
C GLY A 70 3.78 16.80 12.10
N LEU A 71 3.03 17.88 11.80
CA LEU A 71 1.57 17.88 11.86
C LEU A 71 0.95 16.77 10.98
N PHE A 72 1.51 16.50 9.80
CA PHE A 72 1.01 15.47 8.90
C PHE A 72 1.20 14.06 9.49
N ALA A 73 2.37 13.79 10.07
CA ALA A 73 2.63 12.52 10.75
C ALA A 73 1.74 12.35 11.99
N TYR A 74 1.55 13.41 12.78
CA TYR A 74 0.64 13.45 13.91
C TYR A 74 -0.80 13.15 13.47
N PHE A 75 -1.26 13.83 12.43
CA PHE A 75 -2.60 13.65 11.87
C PHE A 75 -2.86 12.21 11.43
N LEU A 76 -1.92 11.59 10.71
CA LEU A 76 -2.01 10.18 10.30
C LEU A 76 -2.03 9.21 11.49
N LEU A 77 -1.27 9.50 12.56
CA LEU A 77 -1.22 8.68 13.77
C LEU A 77 -2.59 8.59 14.45
N TYR A 78 -3.38 9.68 14.46
CA TYR A 78 -4.68 9.74 15.12
C TYR A 78 -5.86 9.39 14.23
N THR A 79 -5.77 9.65 12.92
CA THR A 79 -6.89 9.40 11.99
C THR A 79 -6.81 8.04 11.29
N GLY A 80 -5.62 7.44 11.20
CA GLY A 80 -5.43 6.15 10.52
C GLY A 80 -5.64 6.19 9.00
N LEU A 81 -5.76 7.38 8.41
CA LEU A 81 -5.99 7.55 6.98
C LEU A 81 -4.82 7.02 6.14
N ARG A 82 -5.11 6.62 4.91
CA ARG A 82 -4.03 6.39 3.94
C ARG A 82 -3.40 7.74 3.61
N ARG A 83 -2.10 7.74 3.37
CA ARG A 83 -1.34 8.95 3.00
C ARG A 83 -2.01 9.76 1.87
N GLY A 84 -2.54 9.08 0.85
CA GLY A 84 -3.22 9.75 -0.26
C GLY A 84 -4.56 10.40 0.14
N GLU A 85 -5.33 9.73 1.01
CA GLU A 85 -6.58 10.26 1.56
C GLU A 85 -6.29 11.52 2.39
N ALA A 86 -5.29 11.46 3.28
CA ALA A 86 -4.91 12.59 4.12
C ALA A 86 -4.40 13.80 3.33
N LEU A 87 -3.70 13.57 2.21
CA LEU A 87 -3.22 14.64 1.32
C LEU A 87 -4.32 15.29 0.48
N ALA A 88 -5.47 14.62 0.31
CA ALA A 88 -6.58 15.13 -0.51
C ALA A 88 -7.59 15.97 0.30
N ILE A 89 -7.45 16.01 1.64
CA ILE A 89 -8.34 16.75 2.53
C ILE A 89 -8.23 18.25 2.26
N GLU A 90 -9.38 18.89 2.15
CA GLU A 90 -9.54 20.35 2.08
C GLU A 90 -10.26 20.85 3.34
N TRP A 91 -10.16 22.15 3.61
CA TRP A 91 -10.81 22.78 4.77
C TRP A 91 -12.33 22.54 4.83
N LYS A 92 -12.99 22.38 3.69
CA LYS A 92 -14.44 22.12 3.59
C LYS A 92 -14.84 20.72 4.09
N ASP A 93 -13.89 19.78 4.16
CA ASP A 93 -14.18 18.42 4.60
C ASP A 93 -14.09 18.27 6.13
N ILE A 94 -13.59 19.29 6.83
CA ILE A 94 -13.35 19.26 8.27
C ILE A 94 -14.50 19.98 8.98
N ASP A 95 -15.30 19.22 9.70
CA ASP A 95 -16.32 19.75 10.59
C ASP A 95 -15.76 19.83 12.02
N PHE A 96 -15.26 21.02 12.37
CA PHE A 96 -14.72 21.30 13.70
C PHE A 96 -15.79 21.30 14.81
N LYS A 97 -17.08 21.46 14.49
CA LYS A 97 -18.14 21.42 15.51
C LYS A 97 -18.45 19.99 15.94
N ASN A 98 -18.46 19.08 14.96
CA ASN A 98 -18.78 17.67 15.19
C ASN A 98 -17.54 16.79 15.35
N ASN A 99 -16.32 17.35 15.22
CA ASN A 99 -15.05 16.62 15.20
C ASN A 99 -15.03 15.51 14.13
N LEU A 100 -15.52 15.84 12.93
CA LEU A 100 -15.61 14.90 11.81
C LEU A 100 -14.72 15.33 10.65
N ILE A 101 -14.17 14.33 9.95
CA ILE A 101 -13.39 14.51 8.74
C ILE A 101 -14.03 13.65 7.66
N ASN A 102 -14.51 14.30 6.60
CA ASN A 102 -15.17 13.63 5.49
C ASN A 102 -14.15 13.23 4.42
N VAL A 103 -13.95 11.92 4.24
CA VAL A 103 -13.02 11.40 3.23
C VAL A 103 -13.79 11.05 1.96
N VAL A 104 -13.75 11.95 0.97
CA VAL A 104 -14.42 11.80 -0.33
C VAL A 104 -13.43 11.46 -1.44
N TRP A 105 -13.79 10.50 -2.28
CA TRP A 105 -12.94 9.94 -3.36
C TRP A 105 -13.27 10.48 -4.75
N GLN A 106 -14.41 11.15 -4.89
CA GLN A 106 -14.87 11.77 -6.12
C GLN A 106 -15.19 13.24 -5.79
N ARG A 107 -14.54 14.15 -6.51
CA ARG A 107 -14.81 15.58 -6.51
C ARG A 107 -15.08 16.02 -7.93
#